data_AF-A0A158CHB8-F1
#
_entry.id   AF-A0A158CHB8-F1
#
_cell.length_a   1.000
_cell.length_b   1.000
_cell.length_c   1.000
_cell.angle_alpha   90.00
_cell.angle_beta   90.00
_cell.angle_gamma   90.00
#
_symmetry.space_group_name_H-M   'P 1'
#
loop_
_entity.id
_entity.type
_entity.pdbx_description
1 polymer ?
#
loop_
_entity_poly.entity_id
_entity_poly.type
_entity_poly.pdbx_seq_one_letter_code
_entity_poly.pdbx_strand_id
1 'polypeptide(L)'
;MEHRLFRTVSMVWVGSLLTLGLVAAPVLFSMLDPASAGSVAAQLFQIEAIIGVISALVLILIANRFVKSGIVDYKRVRPIVAMMLVCVLIGYFALQPFMNSLRVAAQEAGTDLASSPYAREFGILHGISSAIYVIECLLGLALVWRLPGAAPTKIVPKGKSAKVAAKRARS
;
A
#
# COMPACT_ATOMS: atom_id res chain seq x y z
N MET A 1 -21.69 6.87 6.43
CA MET A 1 -20.42 7.62 6.64
C MET A 1 -19.20 6.71 6.43
N GLU A 2 -19.16 5.54 7.06
CA GLU A 2 -18.05 4.55 6.97
C GLU A 2 -17.60 4.21 5.51
N HIS A 3 -18.52 4.09 4.54
CA HIS A 3 -18.16 3.86 3.13
C HIS A 3 -17.36 5.01 2.50
N ARG A 4 -17.73 6.26 2.82
CA ARG A 4 -17.03 7.46 2.33
C ARG A 4 -15.64 7.55 2.95
N LEU A 5 -15.54 7.21 4.23
CA LEU A 5 -14.25 7.15 4.95
C LEU A 5 -13.33 6.11 4.33
N PHE A 6 -13.80 4.88 4.11
CA PHE A 6 -13.00 3.81 3.48
C PHE A 6 -12.43 4.24 2.13
N ARG A 7 -13.26 4.86 1.29
CA ARG A 7 -12.81 5.36 -0.02
C ARG A 7 -11.80 6.48 0.11
N THR A 8 -12.02 7.44 1.00
CA THR A 8 -11.13 8.58 1.18
C THR A 8 -9.75 8.12 1.67
N VAL A 9 -9.71 7.25 2.68
CA VAL A 9 -8.46 6.67 3.19
C VAL A 9 -7.73 5.87 2.10
N SER A 10 -8.47 5.06 1.32
CA SER A 10 -7.87 4.31 0.20
C SER A 10 -7.25 5.23 -0.84
N MET A 11 -7.96 6.30 -1.24
CA MET A 11 -7.47 7.26 -2.25
C MET A 11 -6.27 8.07 -1.75
N VAL A 12 -6.27 8.47 -0.47
CA VAL A 12 -5.14 9.20 0.14
C VAL A 12 -3.90 8.33 0.15
N TRP A 13 -4.00 7.09 0.66
CA TRP A 13 -2.86 6.18 0.72
C TRP A 13 -2.34 5.78 -0.67
N VAL A 14 -3.23 5.38 -1.58
CA VAL A 14 -2.78 5.00 -2.93
C VAL A 14 -2.22 6.21 -3.69
N GLY A 15 -2.79 7.40 -3.48
CA GLY A 15 -2.29 8.64 -4.07
C GLY A 15 -0.92 9.04 -3.55
N SER A 16 -0.67 8.95 -2.24
CA SER A 16 0.64 9.25 -1.65
C SER A 16 1.70 8.27 -2.15
N LEU A 17 1.40 6.99 -2.16
CA LEU A 17 2.28 5.93 -2.66
C LEU A 17 2.69 6.17 -4.14
N LEU A 18 1.73 6.43 -5.02
CA LEU A 18 2.06 6.73 -6.43
C LEU A 18 2.87 8.02 -6.57
N THR A 19 2.53 9.06 -5.80
CA THR A 19 3.23 10.35 -5.86
C THR A 19 4.69 10.22 -5.42
N LEU A 20 4.95 9.50 -4.33
CA LEU A 20 6.30 9.34 -3.82
C LEU A 20 7.18 8.50 -4.74
N GLY A 21 6.66 7.39 -5.26
CA GLY A 21 7.42 6.52 -6.16
C GLY A 21 7.64 7.08 -7.57
N LEU A 22 6.61 7.69 -8.17
CA LEU A 22 6.65 8.11 -9.58
C LEU A 22 7.08 9.56 -9.79
N VAL A 23 6.95 10.41 -8.75
CA VAL A 23 7.25 11.85 -8.87
C VAL A 23 8.34 12.25 -7.90
N ALA A 24 8.12 12.09 -6.59
CA ALA A 24 9.04 12.63 -5.59
C ALA A 24 10.43 12.01 -5.69
N ALA A 25 10.54 10.67 -5.78
CA ALA A 25 11.83 10.01 -5.90
C ALA A 25 12.60 10.45 -7.18
N PRO A 26 12.05 10.38 -8.40
CA PRO A 26 12.74 10.87 -9.60
C PRO A 26 13.17 12.34 -9.53
N VAL A 27 12.32 13.21 -8.96
CA VAL A 27 12.65 14.63 -8.80
C VAL A 27 13.80 14.83 -7.81
N LEU A 28 13.83 14.09 -6.70
CA LEU A 28 14.94 14.19 -5.75
C LEU A 28 16.27 13.76 -6.37
N PHE A 29 16.28 12.65 -7.13
CA PHE A 29 17.50 12.15 -7.80
C PHE A 29 17.92 12.99 -9.01
N SER A 30 17.05 13.85 -9.55
CA SER A 30 17.42 14.79 -10.61
C SER A 30 17.95 16.12 -10.09
N MET A 31 17.58 16.51 -8.86
CA MET A 31 17.93 17.81 -8.27
C MET A 31 19.08 17.76 -7.27
N LEU A 32 19.31 16.62 -6.62
CA LEU A 32 20.29 16.47 -5.53
C LEU A 32 21.37 15.47 -5.89
N ASP A 33 22.49 15.53 -5.17
CA ASP A 33 23.49 14.46 -5.22
C ASP A 33 22.89 13.14 -4.68
N PRO A 34 23.39 11.96 -5.11
CA PRO A 34 22.79 10.67 -4.78
C PRO A 34 22.68 10.39 -3.27
N ALA A 35 23.63 10.87 -2.46
CA ALA A 35 23.63 10.65 -1.02
C ALA A 35 22.51 11.48 -0.35
N SER A 36 22.42 12.77 -0.70
CA SER A 36 21.34 13.65 -0.21
C SER A 36 19.96 13.19 -0.69
N ALA A 37 19.81 12.86 -1.98
CA ALA A 37 18.57 12.32 -2.55
C ALA A 37 18.12 11.05 -1.81
N GLY A 38 19.04 10.12 -1.57
CA GLY A 38 18.78 8.88 -0.85
C GLY A 38 18.35 9.09 0.61
N SER A 39 18.94 10.08 1.29
CA SER A 39 18.57 10.46 2.66
C SER A 39 17.15 11.02 2.75
N VAL A 40 16.80 11.97 1.86
CA VAL A 40 15.45 12.54 1.83
C VAL A 40 14.42 11.50 1.39
N ALA A 41 14.75 10.68 0.39
CA ALA A 41 13.88 9.58 -0.04
C ALA A 41 13.60 8.60 1.10
N ALA A 42 14.62 8.21 1.88
CA ALA A 42 14.44 7.33 3.03
C ALA A 42 13.46 7.90 4.06
N GLN A 43 13.51 9.21 4.34
CA GLN A 43 12.57 9.88 5.24
C GLN A 43 11.14 9.90 4.67
N LEU A 44 10.97 10.20 3.37
CA LEU A 44 9.66 10.17 2.73
C LEU A 44 9.04 8.77 2.75
N PHE A 45 9.82 7.73 2.44
CA PHE A 45 9.35 6.35 2.50
C PHE A 45 9.08 5.87 3.93
N GLN A 46 9.78 6.40 4.94
CA GLN A 46 9.43 6.15 6.35
C GLN A 46 8.06 6.70 6.70
N ILE A 47 7.79 7.95 6.33
CA ILE A 47 6.50 8.59 6.56
C ILE A 47 5.40 7.82 5.83
N GLU A 48 5.64 7.46 4.57
CA GLU A 48 4.71 6.65 3.78
C GLU A 48 4.45 5.29 4.39
N ALA A 49 5.48 4.60 4.92
CA ALA A 49 5.31 3.32 5.58
C ALA A 49 4.41 3.43 6.82
N ILE A 50 4.55 4.50 7.61
CA ILE A 50 3.68 4.77 8.76
C ILE A 50 2.24 5.06 8.30
N ILE A 51 2.07 5.93 7.29
CA ILE A 51 0.76 6.23 6.70
C ILE A 51 0.11 4.95 6.16
N GLY A 52 0.88 4.09 5.50
CA GLY A 52 0.41 2.83 4.92
C GLY A 52 -0.03 1.83 5.99
N VAL A 53 0.75 1.66 7.07
CA VAL A 53 0.35 0.81 8.21
C VAL A 53 -0.96 1.32 8.83
N ILE A 54 -1.04 2.61 9.16
CA ILE A 54 -2.24 3.20 9.77
C ILE A 54 -3.45 3.04 8.83
N SER A 55 -3.28 3.37 7.55
CA SER A 55 -4.33 3.26 6.53
C SER A 55 -4.81 1.81 6.39
N ALA A 56 -3.89 0.85 6.29
CA ALA A 56 -4.23 -0.56 6.19
C ALA A 56 -5.01 -1.06 7.40
N LEU A 57 -4.60 -0.70 8.62
CA LEU A 57 -5.29 -1.09 9.84
C LEU A 57 -6.71 -0.53 9.88
N VAL A 58 -6.88 0.77 9.58
CA VAL A 58 -8.22 1.41 9.51
C VAL A 58 -9.10 0.72 8.45
N LEU A 59 -8.57 0.47 7.26
CA LEU A 59 -9.30 -0.17 6.17
C LEU A 59 -9.68 -1.61 6.52
N ILE A 60 -8.79 -2.40 7.12
CA ILE A 60 -9.07 -3.78 7.56
C ILE A 60 -10.17 -3.80 8.64
N LEU A 61 -10.12 -2.87 9.61
CA LEU A 61 -11.14 -2.77 10.65
C LEU A 61 -12.53 -2.49 10.06
N ILE A 62 -12.62 -1.50 9.16
CA ILE A 62 -13.87 -1.15 8.47
C ILE A 62 -14.36 -2.31 7.60
N ALA A 63 -13.46 -2.93 6.82
CA ALA A 63 -13.79 -4.07 5.96
C ALA A 63 -14.32 -5.25 6.80
N ASN A 64 -13.69 -5.57 7.92
CA ASN A 64 -14.13 -6.66 8.80
C ASN A 64 -15.52 -6.39 9.40
N ARG A 65 -15.82 -5.16 9.78
CA ARG A 65 -17.16 -4.76 10.25
C ARG A 65 -18.21 -5.00 9.17
N PHE A 66 -17.97 -4.56 7.93
CA PHE A 66 -18.91 -4.76 6.83
C PHE A 66 -19.07 -6.21 6.37
N VAL A 67 -17.99 -6.99 6.42
CA VAL A 67 -18.05 -8.43 6.12
C VAL A 67 -18.93 -9.15 7.15
N LYS A 68 -18.79 -8.82 8.45
CA LYS A 68 -19.67 -9.36 9.51
C LYS A 68 -21.13 -8.95 9.33
N SER A 69 -21.38 -7.74 8.83
CA SER A 69 -22.73 -7.24 8.50
C SER A 69 -23.32 -7.80 7.20
N GLY A 70 -22.59 -8.64 6.46
CA GLY A 70 -23.10 -9.31 5.26
C GLY A 70 -23.08 -8.46 3.99
N ILE A 71 -22.09 -7.56 3.82
CA ILE A 71 -21.86 -6.84 2.57
C ILE A 71 -20.75 -7.56 1.78
N VAL A 72 -21.04 -8.07 0.58
CA VAL A 72 -20.10 -8.94 -0.18
C VAL A 72 -18.90 -8.17 -0.70
N ASP A 73 -19.10 -6.92 -1.09
CA ASP A 73 -18.10 -6.15 -1.82
C ASP A 73 -16.80 -5.98 -1.01
N TYR A 74 -16.92 -5.91 0.32
CA TYR A 74 -15.79 -5.81 1.25
C TYR A 74 -14.97 -7.10 1.40
N LYS A 75 -15.52 -8.27 1.03
CA LYS A 75 -14.77 -9.54 1.04
C LYS A 75 -13.67 -9.59 -0.01
N ARG A 76 -13.86 -8.87 -1.14
CA ARG A 76 -12.91 -8.87 -2.26
C ARG A 76 -11.76 -7.88 -2.06
N VAL A 77 -12.02 -6.73 -1.43
CA VAL A 77 -11.01 -5.70 -1.18
C VAL A 77 -10.15 -5.99 0.05
N ARG A 78 -10.67 -6.69 1.07
CA ARG A 78 -9.92 -7.04 2.29
C ARG A 78 -8.58 -7.73 2.02
N PRO A 79 -8.49 -8.81 1.21
CA PRO A 79 -7.20 -9.46 0.95
C PRO A 79 -6.21 -8.55 0.23
N ILE A 80 -6.68 -7.62 -0.62
CA ILE A 80 -5.81 -6.66 -1.31
C ILE A 80 -5.15 -5.73 -0.29
N VAL A 81 -5.92 -5.14 0.62
CA VAL A 81 -5.40 -4.29 1.70
C VAL A 81 -4.42 -5.06 2.60
N ALA A 82 -4.72 -6.33 2.91
CA ALA A 82 -3.83 -7.16 3.70
C ALA A 82 -2.49 -7.45 2.98
N MET A 83 -2.53 -7.72 1.67
CA MET A 83 -1.31 -7.91 0.87
C MET A 83 -0.50 -6.61 0.78
N MET A 84 -1.15 -5.45 0.60
CA MET A 84 -0.47 -4.15 0.64
C MET A 84 0.21 -3.92 1.99
N LEU A 85 -0.45 -4.23 3.11
CA LEU A 85 0.17 -4.14 4.43
C LEU A 85 1.43 -5.03 4.54
N VAL A 86 1.37 -6.25 4.01
CA VAL A 86 2.54 -7.14 3.96
C VAL A 86 3.67 -6.52 3.11
N CYS A 87 3.34 -5.90 1.97
CA CYS A 87 4.31 -5.16 1.16
C CYS A 87 4.98 -4.03 1.96
N VAL A 88 4.22 -3.21 2.69
CA VAL A 88 4.79 -2.15 3.55
C VAL A 88 5.74 -2.72 4.60
N LEU A 89 5.30 -3.77 5.30
CA LEU A 89 6.08 -4.37 6.39
C LEU A 89 7.38 -4.98 5.87
N ILE A 90 7.36 -5.69 4.75
CA ILE A 90 8.57 -6.28 4.17
C ILE A 90 9.43 -5.19 3.51
N GLY A 91 8.82 -4.36 2.66
CA GLY A 91 9.48 -3.35 1.84
C GLY A 91 10.21 -2.29 2.66
N TYR A 92 9.59 -1.80 3.74
CA TYR A 92 10.21 -0.82 4.63
C TYR A 92 10.82 -1.48 5.87
N PHE A 93 10.00 -2.09 6.73
CA PHE A 93 10.47 -2.51 8.06
C PHE A 93 11.47 -3.67 8.04
N ALA A 94 11.38 -4.57 7.06
CA ALA A 94 12.35 -5.66 6.93
C ALA A 94 13.58 -5.25 6.12
N LEU A 95 13.43 -4.60 4.96
CA LEU A 95 14.55 -4.32 4.05
C LEU A 95 15.32 -3.04 4.38
N GLN A 96 14.67 -2.00 4.91
CA GLN A 96 15.32 -0.71 5.19
C GLN A 96 16.49 -0.83 6.19
N PRO A 97 16.41 -1.61 7.29
CA PRO A 97 17.52 -1.76 8.22
C PRO A 97 18.79 -2.32 7.55
N PHE A 98 18.66 -3.29 6.64
CA PHE A 98 19.80 -3.86 5.91
C PHE A 98 20.41 -2.87 4.92
N MET A 99 19.57 -2.11 4.20
CA MET A 99 20.08 -1.05 3.32
C MET A 99 20.80 0.03 4.12
N ASN A 100 20.31 0.36 5.32
CA ASN A 100 20.94 1.34 6.19
C ASN A 100 22.27 0.83 6.77
N SER A 101 22.35 -0.44 7.16
CA SER A 101 23.60 -1.01 7.68
C SER A 101 24.73 -0.97 6.65
N LEU A 102 24.42 -1.19 5.36
CA LEU A 102 25.41 -1.08 4.29
C LEU A 102 25.88 0.36 4.07
N ARG A 103 24.96 1.35 4.18
CA ARG A 103 25.33 2.77 4.12
C ARG A 103 26.25 3.17 5.27
N VAL A 104 25.91 2.75 6.49
CA VAL A 104 26.73 3.03 7.68
C VAL A 104 28.11 2.39 7.55
N ALA A 105 28.19 1.12 7.12
CA ALA A 105 29.47 0.44 6.90
C ALA A 105 30.35 1.15 5.85
N ALA A 106 29.76 1.64 4.76
CA ALA A 106 30.49 2.42 3.76
C ALA A 106 31.06 3.74 4.33
N GLN A 107 30.24 4.44 5.13
CA GLN A 107 30.63 5.68 5.81
C GLN A 107 31.74 5.45 6.85
N GLU A 108 31.65 4.39 7.65
CA GLU A 108 32.68 4.00 8.61
C GLU A 108 34.01 3.65 7.93
N ALA A 109 33.96 3.09 6.71
CA ALA A 109 35.13 2.84 5.87
C ALA A 109 35.68 4.12 5.21
N GLY A 110 35.07 5.29 5.43
CA GLY A 110 35.49 6.58 4.86
C GLY A 110 35.24 6.70 3.36
N THR A 111 34.34 5.89 2.80
CA THR A 111 34.04 5.85 1.37
C THR A 111 32.58 6.18 1.10
N ASP A 112 32.27 6.70 -0.09
CA ASP A 112 30.88 6.79 -0.52
C ASP A 112 30.34 5.39 -0.87
N LEU A 113 29.06 5.14 -0.60
CA LEU A 113 28.40 3.86 -0.83
C LEU A 113 28.60 3.38 -2.27
N ALA A 114 28.51 4.29 -3.26
CA ALA A 114 28.68 3.97 -4.67
C ALA A 114 30.11 3.53 -5.03
N SER A 115 31.11 4.01 -4.29
CA SER A 115 32.53 3.65 -4.45
C SER A 115 32.97 2.47 -3.56
N SER A 116 32.10 2.01 -2.67
CA SER A 116 32.40 0.97 -1.69
C SER A 116 32.13 -0.44 -2.23
N PRO A 117 32.74 -1.49 -1.64
CA PRO A 117 32.41 -2.89 -1.98
C PRO A 117 30.94 -3.24 -1.70
N TYR A 118 30.24 -2.46 -0.86
CA TYR A 118 28.84 -2.65 -0.50
C TYR A 118 27.85 -2.18 -1.57
N ALA A 119 28.30 -1.45 -2.60
CA ALA A 119 27.46 -0.88 -3.65
C ALA A 119 26.58 -1.94 -4.34
N ARG A 120 27.14 -3.11 -4.63
CA ARG A 120 26.43 -4.21 -5.31
C ARG A 120 25.32 -4.79 -4.44
N GLU A 121 25.61 -5.06 -3.17
CA GLU A 121 24.64 -5.62 -2.24
C GLU A 121 23.51 -4.63 -1.96
N PHE A 122 23.87 -3.36 -1.80
CA PHE A 122 22.89 -2.28 -1.69
C PHE A 122 21.99 -2.21 -2.93
N GLY A 123 22.57 -2.29 -4.14
CA GLY A 123 21.81 -2.28 -5.40
C GLY A 123 20.81 -3.44 -5.51
N ILE A 124 21.17 -4.64 -5.03
CA ILE A 124 20.26 -5.80 -5.00
C ILE A 124 19.10 -5.56 -4.03
N LEU A 125 19.38 -5.13 -2.79
CA LEU A 125 18.35 -4.84 -1.80
C LEU A 125 17.44 -3.68 -2.25
N HIS A 126 18.01 -2.66 -2.88
CA HIS A 126 17.26 -1.56 -3.46
C HIS A 126 16.36 -2.01 -4.62
N GLY A 127 16.85 -2.92 -5.48
CA GLY A 127 16.06 -3.53 -6.55
C GLY A 127 14.88 -4.35 -6.01
N ILE A 128 15.11 -5.18 -4.99
CA ILE A 128 14.07 -5.99 -4.35
C ILE A 128 13.01 -5.09 -3.71
N SER A 129 13.43 -4.10 -2.92
CA SER A 129 12.50 -3.14 -2.29
C SER A 129 11.71 -2.35 -3.33
N SER A 130 12.34 -1.92 -4.42
CA SER A 130 11.66 -1.25 -5.54
C SER A 130 10.61 -2.14 -6.20
N ALA A 131 10.91 -3.43 -6.41
CA ALA A 131 9.95 -4.38 -6.96
C ALA A 131 8.74 -4.58 -6.02
N ILE A 132 8.97 -4.71 -4.72
CA ILE A 132 7.90 -4.79 -3.71
C ILE A 132 7.05 -3.52 -3.74
N TYR A 133 7.68 -2.36 -3.84
CA TYR A 133 6.98 -1.08 -3.91
C TYR A 133 6.09 -0.97 -5.17
N VAL A 134 6.60 -1.39 -6.33
CA VAL A 134 5.80 -1.44 -7.58
C VAL A 134 4.63 -2.40 -7.45
N ILE A 135 4.83 -3.58 -6.84
CA ILE A 135 3.74 -4.52 -6.57
C ILE A 135 2.68 -3.85 -5.66
N GLU A 136 3.10 -3.12 -4.63
CA GLU A 136 2.20 -2.36 -3.78
C GLU A 136 1.42 -1.30 -4.55
N CYS A 137 2.06 -0.55 -5.46
CA CYS A 137 1.39 0.39 -6.37
C CYS A 137 0.29 -0.29 -7.18
N LEU A 138 0.59 -1.45 -7.78
CA LEU A 138 -0.36 -2.20 -8.59
C LEU A 138 -1.52 -2.72 -7.75
N LEU A 139 -1.26 -3.19 -6.53
CA LEU A 139 -2.31 -3.57 -5.57
C LEU A 139 -3.17 -2.38 -5.16
N GLY A 140 -2.56 -1.20 -4.95
CA GLY A 140 -3.27 0.04 -4.66
C GLY A 140 -4.20 0.48 -5.80
N LEU A 141 -3.72 0.44 -7.04
CA LEU A 141 -4.54 0.68 -8.22
C LEU A 141 -5.69 -0.34 -8.32
N ALA A 142 -5.40 -1.62 -8.08
CA ALA A 142 -6.43 -2.67 -8.06
C ALA A 142 -7.46 -2.45 -6.94
N LEU A 143 -7.03 -1.98 -5.77
CA LEU A 143 -7.91 -1.61 -4.66
C LEU A 143 -8.87 -0.51 -5.10
N VAL A 144 -8.34 0.60 -5.64
CA VAL A 144 -9.12 1.75 -6.13
C VAL A 144 -10.13 1.31 -7.19
N TRP A 145 -9.70 0.49 -8.14
CA TRP A 145 -10.57 -0.04 -9.21
C TRP A 145 -11.71 -0.92 -8.68
N ARG A 146 -11.48 -1.62 -7.57
CA ARG A 146 -12.43 -2.54 -6.94
C ARG A 146 -13.26 -1.88 -5.85
N LEU A 147 -13.08 -0.58 -5.58
CA LEU A 147 -13.86 0.11 -4.56
C LEU A 147 -15.35 0.05 -4.90
N PRO A 148 -16.23 -0.35 -3.95
CA PRO A 148 -17.66 -0.35 -4.19
C PRO A 148 -18.15 1.05 -4.58
N GLY A 149 -19.02 1.13 -5.59
CA GLY A 149 -19.71 2.37 -5.95
C GLY A 149 -20.57 2.93 -4.79
N ALA A 150 -21.19 4.09 -4.98
CA ALA A 150 -21.91 4.81 -3.92
C ALA A 150 -23.02 4.00 -3.21
N ALA A 151 -23.51 2.91 -3.80
CA ALA A 151 -24.48 1.99 -3.21
C ALA A 151 -23.88 0.57 -3.07
N PRO A 152 -23.48 0.13 -1.85
CA PRO A 152 -22.97 -1.21 -1.61
C PRO A 152 -24.06 -2.28 -1.74
N THR A 153 -23.69 -3.46 -2.26
CA THR A 153 -24.64 -4.55 -2.50
C THR A 153 -24.83 -5.41 -1.24
N LYS A 154 -26.04 -5.39 -0.67
CA LYS A 154 -26.38 -6.26 0.49
C LYS A 154 -26.54 -7.71 0.04
N ILE A 155 -26.11 -8.67 0.86
CA ILE A 155 -26.46 -10.08 0.65
C ILE A 155 -27.97 -10.24 0.89
N VAL A 156 -28.72 -10.53 -0.18
CA VAL A 156 -30.10 -11.01 -0.07
C VAL A 156 -30.05 -12.53 0.14
N PRO A 157 -30.58 -13.08 1.26
CA PRO A 157 -30.64 -14.51 1.46
C PRO A 157 -31.40 -15.18 0.31
N LYS A 158 -30.84 -16.24 -0.32
CA LYS A 158 -31.44 -16.95 -1.47
C LYS A 158 -32.95 -17.22 -1.28
N GLY A 159 -33.36 -17.62 -0.07
CA GLY A 159 -34.77 -17.89 0.26
C GLY A 159 -35.69 -16.66 0.35
N LYS A 160 -35.18 -15.47 0.67
CA LYS A 160 -35.99 -14.23 0.68
C LYS A 160 -36.20 -13.69 -0.74
N SER A 161 -35.19 -13.79 -1.61
CA SER A 161 -35.31 -13.35 -3.01
C SER A 161 -36.36 -14.17 -3.78
N ALA A 162 -36.35 -15.50 -3.62
CA ALA A 162 -37.36 -16.38 -4.20
C ALA A 162 -38.78 -16.08 -3.69
N LYS A 163 -38.95 -15.82 -2.38
CA LYS A 163 -40.26 -15.45 -1.81
C LYS A 163 -40.79 -14.10 -2.31
N VAL A 164 -39.92 -13.11 -2.49
CA VAL A 164 -40.30 -11.78 -3.02
C VAL A 164 -40.68 -11.86 -4.49
N ALA A 165 -39.95 -12.64 -5.30
CA ALA A 165 -40.29 -12.89 -6.70
C ALA A 165 -41.63 -13.64 -6.85
N ALA A 166 -41.84 -14.68 -6.03
CA ALA A 166 -43.10 -15.44 -6.02
C ALA A 166 -44.30 -14.57 -5.58
N LYS A 167 -44.11 -13.63 -4.65
CA LYS A 167 -45.16 -12.70 -4.24
C LYS A 167 -45.55 -11.71 -5.34
N ARG A 168 -44.59 -11.23 -6.14
CA ARG A 168 -44.83 -10.35 -7.29
C ARG A 168 -45.54 -11.04 -8.47
N ALA A 169 -45.32 -12.33 -8.64
CA ALA A 169 -45.99 -13.10 -9.69
C ALA A 169 -47.46 -13.43 -9.36
N ARG A 170 -47.89 -13.20 -8.11
CA ARG A 170 -49.26 -13.46 -7.62
C ARG A 170 -50.10 -12.19 -7.45
N SER A 171 -49.55 -11.03 -7.77
CA SER A 171 -50.20 -9.70 -7.73
C SER A 171 -50.33 -9.15 -9.13
#